data_AF-A0A8C7YR49-F1
#
_entry.id   AF-A0A8C7YR49-F1
#
_cell.length_a   1.000
_cell.length_b   1.000
_cell.length_c   1.000
_cell.angle_alpha   90.00
_cell.angle_beta   90.00
_cell.angle_gamma   90.00
#
_symmetry.space_group_name_H-M   'P 1'
#
loop_
_entity.id
_entity.type
_entity.pdbx_description
1 polymer ?
#
loop_
_entity_poly.entity_id
_entity_poly.type
_entity_poly.pdbx_seq_one_letter_code
_entity_poly.pdbx_strand_id
1 'polypeptide(L)'
;MREGASKLLAACSQKDQALEASKSLLTCNARILALLSQLQKIRKTQILERAGLRSDGDPDSLNDAAPCTGKVALSDLRFPLMWKDSEYFKNKGELHRCAVFCLLWCDSEIHDTDMVMVDRTLTDICFEEPIIFDEVGPEFQLRVELYSSCVVEDASPAVLAIKRGSFLGGSLGYSSGKKIRAAFESAAGCGSVGGDGRPGYDGSGTLDALTSQVSSLQRGPKYNLLAHTTLTIENVLDGFKTHDLTVLATEDSPFWLPLYGNLCCRLVAQPLCMTQPVMSGQLTVKVKT
;
A
#
# COMPACT_ATOMS: atom_id res chain seq x y z
N MET A 1 -4.25 -7.13 -16.76
CA MET A 1 -4.02 -5.85 -16.06
C MET A 1 -2.55 -5.64 -15.70
N ARG A 2 -1.99 -6.36 -14.72
CA ARG A 2 -0.58 -6.20 -14.28
C ARG A 2 0.46 -6.22 -15.41
N GLU A 3 0.41 -7.22 -16.29
CA GLU A 3 1.33 -7.32 -17.43
C GLU A 3 1.20 -6.13 -18.39
N GLY A 4 -0.03 -5.64 -18.59
CA GLY A 4 -0.30 -4.43 -19.36
C GLY A 4 0.35 -3.19 -18.75
N ALA A 5 0.18 -2.98 -17.43
CA ALA A 5 0.82 -1.87 -16.73
C ALA A 5 2.36 -1.95 -16.79
N SER A 6 2.93 -3.15 -16.68
CA SER A 6 4.38 -3.36 -16.83
C SER A 6 4.89 -3.03 -18.24
N LYS A 7 4.17 -3.48 -19.28
CA LYS A 7 4.49 -3.18 -20.68
C LYS A 7 4.35 -1.68 -20.99
N LEU A 8 3.30 -1.04 -20.45
CA LEU A 8 3.12 0.42 -20.58
C LEU A 8 4.28 1.17 -19.93
N LEU A 9 4.65 0.82 -18.69
CA LEU A 9 5.78 1.43 -18.00
C LEU A 9 7.09 1.30 -18.79
N ALA A 10 7.35 0.14 -19.40
CA ALA A 10 8.52 -0.08 -20.24
C ALA A 10 8.50 0.74 -21.55
N ALA A 11 7.32 1.11 -22.04
CA ALA A 11 7.13 1.89 -23.25
C ALA A 11 7.05 3.41 -23.00
N CYS A 12 6.89 3.84 -21.73
CA CYS A 12 6.77 5.25 -21.38
C CYS A 12 8.06 6.02 -21.72
N SER A 13 7.91 7.08 -22.53
CA SER A 13 8.99 8.03 -22.82
C SER A 13 8.85 9.32 -22.00
N GLN A 14 7.62 9.66 -21.58
CA GLN A 14 7.35 10.82 -20.72
C GLN A 14 7.34 10.42 -19.24
N LYS A 15 7.90 11.28 -18.38
CA LYS A 15 8.00 11.03 -16.93
C LYS A 15 6.63 10.88 -16.27
N ASP A 16 5.68 11.76 -16.59
CA ASP A 16 4.34 11.73 -16.00
C ASP A 16 3.59 10.44 -16.35
N GLN A 17 3.70 9.99 -17.60
CA GLN A 17 3.14 8.70 -18.04
C GLN A 17 3.78 7.52 -17.30
N ALA A 18 5.11 7.56 -17.11
CA ALA A 18 5.82 6.53 -16.37
C ALA A 18 5.43 6.49 -14.89
N LEU A 19 5.14 7.66 -14.28
CA LEU A 19 4.65 7.75 -12.91
C LEU A 19 3.26 7.14 -12.79
N GLU A 20 2.34 7.47 -13.68
CA GLU A 20 0.98 6.90 -13.65
C GLU A 20 0.99 5.39 -13.93
N ALA A 21 1.80 4.93 -14.88
CA ALA A 21 1.97 3.50 -15.15
C ALA A 21 2.60 2.76 -13.95
N SER A 22 3.53 3.39 -13.23
CA SER A 22 4.14 2.84 -12.02
C SER A 22 3.14 2.76 -10.86
N LYS A 23 2.34 3.82 -10.65
CA LYS A 23 1.21 3.81 -9.70
C LYS A 23 0.24 2.68 -10.02
N SER A 24 -0.21 2.60 -11.28
CA SER A 24 -1.13 1.56 -11.75
C SER A 24 -0.60 0.15 -11.48
N LEU A 25 0.69 -0.06 -11.71
CA LEU A 25 1.34 -1.35 -11.46
C LEU A 25 1.43 -1.67 -9.96
N LEU A 26 1.76 -0.68 -9.12
CA LEU A 26 1.79 -0.83 -7.66
C LEU A 26 0.39 -1.19 -7.13
N THR A 27 -0.63 -0.42 -7.49
CA THR A 27 -2.03 -0.69 -7.09
C THR A 27 -2.51 -2.05 -7.60
N CYS A 28 -2.17 -2.43 -8.84
CA CYS A 28 -2.51 -3.74 -9.37
C CYS A 28 -1.84 -4.87 -8.56
N ASN A 29 -0.57 -4.73 -8.20
CA ASN A 29 0.14 -5.73 -7.40
C ASN A 29 -0.49 -5.86 -6.00
N ALA A 30 -0.80 -4.73 -5.36
CA ALA A 30 -1.50 -4.69 -4.08
C ALA A 30 -2.84 -5.45 -4.13
N ARG A 31 -3.68 -5.15 -5.13
CA ARG A 31 -4.97 -5.84 -5.36
C ARG A 31 -4.80 -7.34 -5.60
N ILE A 32 -3.83 -7.75 -6.41
CA ILE A 32 -3.56 -9.18 -6.66
C ILE A 32 -3.17 -9.89 -5.36
N LEU A 33 -2.29 -9.29 -4.55
CA LEU A 33 -1.84 -9.89 -3.29
C LEU A 33 -3.00 -10.02 -2.27
N ALA A 34 -3.87 -9.02 -2.18
CA ALA A 34 -5.07 -9.10 -1.34
C ALA A 34 -6.00 -10.25 -1.76
N LEU A 35 -6.32 -10.34 -3.06
CA LEU A 35 -7.14 -11.43 -3.60
C LEU A 35 -6.52 -12.81 -3.35
N LEU A 36 -5.20 -12.94 -3.54
CA LEU A 36 -4.49 -14.19 -3.25
C LEU A 36 -4.57 -14.56 -1.76
N SER A 37 -4.43 -13.59 -0.86
CA SER A 37 -4.60 -13.81 0.59
C SER A 37 -6.01 -14.30 0.92
N GLN A 38 -7.05 -13.71 0.33
CA GLN A 38 -8.43 -14.16 0.51
C GLN A 38 -8.63 -15.60 0.01
N LEU A 39 -8.14 -15.92 -1.18
CA LEU A 39 -8.23 -17.27 -1.75
C LEU A 39 -7.52 -18.31 -0.87
N GLN A 40 -6.38 -17.97 -0.27
CA GLN A 40 -5.68 -18.83 0.68
C GLN A 40 -6.51 -19.08 1.95
N LYS A 41 -7.16 -18.06 2.49
CA LYS A 41 -8.05 -18.19 3.66
C LYS A 41 -9.22 -19.13 3.35
N ILE A 42 -9.90 -18.94 2.23
CA ILE A 42 -11.02 -19.79 1.78
C ILE A 42 -10.55 -21.24 1.56
N ARG A 43 -9.38 -21.42 0.95
CA ARG A 43 -8.84 -22.77 0.74
C ARG A 43 -8.54 -23.47 2.06
N LYS A 44 -8.01 -22.74 3.06
CA LYS A 44 -7.73 -23.28 4.40
C LYS A 44 -9.01 -23.69 5.12
N THR A 45 -10.07 -22.88 5.06
CA THR A 45 -11.36 -23.23 5.68
C THR A 45 -11.99 -24.46 5.02
N GLN A 46 -11.98 -24.55 3.69
CA GLN A 46 -12.49 -25.73 2.96
C GLN A 46 -11.72 -27.02 3.30
N ILE A 47 -10.39 -26.93 3.48
CA ILE A 47 -9.59 -28.09 3.90
C ILE A 47 -9.94 -28.50 5.33
N LEU A 48 -10.09 -27.54 6.24
CA LEU A 48 -10.48 -27.80 7.63
C LEU A 48 -11.87 -28.47 7.71
N GLU A 49 -12.81 -28.01 6.88
CA GLU A 49 -14.16 -28.57 6.78
C GLU A 49 -14.15 -30.00 6.23
N ARG A 50 -13.36 -30.25 5.18
CA ARG A 50 -13.18 -31.62 4.64
C ARG A 50 -12.46 -32.56 5.60
N ALA A 51 -11.62 -32.02 6.48
CA ALA A 51 -10.92 -32.80 7.50
C ALA A 51 -11.79 -33.14 8.72
N GLY A 52 -13.05 -32.66 8.77
CA GLY A 52 -13.96 -32.92 9.89
C GLY A 52 -13.53 -32.29 11.22
N LEU A 53 -12.69 -31.25 11.19
CA LEU A 53 -12.08 -30.63 12.37
C LEU A 53 -12.84 -29.39 12.88
N ARG A 54 -14.12 -29.23 12.52
CA ARG A 54 -15.00 -28.30 13.24
C ARG A 54 -15.48 -29.05 14.48
N SER A 55 -15.16 -28.53 15.67
CA SER A 55 -15.80 -28.98 16.90
C SER A 55 -17.31 -28.87 16.69
N ASP A 56 -18.02 -29.99 16.88
CA ASP A 56 -19.48 -30.00 16.93
C ASP A 56 -19.96 -28.88 17.85
N GLY A 57 -20.93 -28.13 17.34
CA GLY A 57 -21.35 -26.85 17.89
C GLY A 57 -21.78 -26.93 19.35
N ASP A 58 -21.32 -25.94 20.12
CA ASP A 58 -21.91 -25.62 21.41
C ASP A 58 -23.37 -25.16 21.16
N PRO A 59 -24.38 -25.78 21.79
CA PRO A 59 -25.81 -25.48 21.54
C PRO A 59 -26.25 -24.08 22.00
N ASP A 60 -25.35 -23.27 22.57
CA ASP A 60 -25.62 -21.88 22.99
C ASP A 60 -25.41 -20.83 21.87
N SER A 61 -25.04 -21.27 20.66
CA SER A 61 -24.75 -20.42 19.49
C SER A 61 -25.99 -19.93 18.71
N LEU A 62 -27.21 -20.14 19.22
CA LEU A 62 -28.46 -19.69 18.59
C LEU A 62 -28.65 -18.15 18.60
N ASN A 63 -27.81 -17.41 19.33
CA ASN A 63 -27.87 -15.94 19.42
C ASN A 63 -26.65 -15.23 18.81
N ASP A 64 -25.76 -15.93 18.11
CA ASP A 64 -24.59 -15.31 17.47
C ASP A 64 -24.97 -14.70 16.11
N ALA A 65 -25.93 -13.77 16.14
CA ALA A 65 -26.29 -13.00 14.96
C ALA A 65 -25.06 -12.19 14.53
N ALA A 66 -24.60 -12.41 13.30
CA ALA A 66 -23.49 -11.66 12.75
C ALA A 66 -23.75 -10.14 12.88
N PRO A 67 -22.74 -9.35 13.28
CA PRO A 67 -22.92 -7.92 13.46
C PRO A 67 -23.39 -7.26 12.17
N CYS A 68 -24.19 -6.19 12.30
CA CYS A 68 -24.67 -5.43 11.16
C CYS A 68 -23.48 -4.84 10.40
N THR A 69 -23.40 -5.11 9.10
CA THR A 69 -22.48 -4.44 8.19
C THR A 69 -23.00 -3.06 7.80
N GLY A 70 -22.15 -2.25 7.19
CA GLY A 70 -22.49 -0.91 6.74
C GLY A 70 -21.54 -0.39 5.66
N LYS A 71 -21.63 0.91 5.43
CA LYS A 71 -20.71 1.64 4.55
C LYS A 71 -19.76 2.46 5.39
N VAL A 72 -18.50 2.53 4.99
CA VAL A 72 -17.51 3.45 5.56
C VAL A 72 -17.05 4.38 4.45
N ALA A 73 -17.10 5.68 4.67
CA ALA A 73 -16.65 6.67 3.71
C ALA A 73 -15.59 7.60 4.31
N LEU A 74 -14.52 7.82 3.54
CA LEU A 74 -13.46 8.77 3.86
C LEU A 74 -13.50 9.91 2.85
N SER A 75 -13.43 11.15 3.35
CA SER A 75 -13.46 12.36 2.52
C SER A 75 -12.58 13.45 3.10
N ASP A 76 -12.33 14.51 2.32
CA ASP A 76 -11.51 15.65 2.70
C ASP A 76 -10.10 15.23 3.18
N LEU A 77 -9.45 14.29 2.51
CA LEU A 77 -8.17 13.74 2.96
C LEU A 77 -7.05 14.79 2.79
N ARG A 78 -6.38 15.18 3.87
CA ARG A 78 -5.32 16.19 3.86
C ARG A 78 -4.10 15.77 4.66
N PHE A 79 -2.91 15.95 4.08
CA PHE A 79 -1.62 15.74 4.74
C PHE A 79 -0.88 17.06 4.84
N PRO A 80 -0.88 17.72 6.01
CA PRO A 80 -0.17 18.97 6.20
C PRO A 80 1.34 18.82 6.04
N LEU A 81 1.96 19.81 5.40
CA LEU A 81 3.39 19.89 5.12
C LEU A 81 4.07 20.92 6.03
N MET A 82 5.33 20.67 6.37
CA MET A 82 6.17 21.50 7.24
C MET A 82 7.50 21.85 6.57
N TRP A 83 7.44 22.65 5.50
CA TRP A 83 8.63 23.13 4.81
C TRP A 83 9.50 23.98 5.73
N LYS A 84 10.80 23.74 5.73
CA LYS A 84 11.75 24.59 6.47
C LYS A 84 12.00 25.88 5.70
N ASP A 85 12.26 26.98 6.40
CA ASP A 85 12.65 28.26 5.78
C ASP A 85 13.85 28.09 4.84
N SER A 86 14.80 27.22 5.20
CA SER A 86 15.95 26.92 4.34
C SER A 86 15.55 26.31 2.99
N GLU A 87 14.50 25.50 2.95
CA GLU A 87 13.99 24.86 1.72
C GLU A 87 13.19 25.87 0.88
N TYR A 88 12.47 26.77 1.53
CA TYR A 88 11.71 27.83 0.88
C TYR A 88 12.62 28.89 0.23
N PHE A 89 13.62 29.39 0.96
CA PHE A 89 14.41 30.56 0.54
C PHE A 89 15.73 30.24 -0.18
N LYS A 90 16.37 29.08 0.05
CA LYS A 90 17.72 28.81 -0.48
C LYS A 90 17.74 28.13 -1.86
N ASN A 91 16.68 27.43 -2.24
CA ASN A 91 16.63 26.69 -3.51
C ASN A 91 15.97 27.49 -4.64
N LYS A 92 16.52 28.64 -5.03
CA LYS A 92 15.91 29.55 -6.04
C LYS A 92 15.78 28.98 -7.48
N GLY A 93 15.99 27.68 -7.70
CA GLY A 93 15.89 27.06 -9.03
C GLY A 93 15.60 25.55 -9.08
N GLU A 94 15.79 24.79 -7.99
CA GLU A 94 15.41 23.38 -7.92
C GLU A 94 14.12 23.23 -7.12
N LEU A 95 13.02 22.90 -7.78
CA LEU A 95 11.80 22.45 -7.13
C LEU A 95 11.96 20.95 -6.87
N HIS A 96 12.18 20.56 -5.62
CA HIS A 96 12.02 19.16 -5.24
C HIS A 96 10.55 18.81 -5.45
N ARG A 97 10.27 18.09 -6.53
CA ARG A 97 8.93 17.72 -6.94
C ARG A 97 8.75 16.22 -6.74
N CYS A 98 7.75 15.86 -5.95
CA CYS A 98 7.41 14.46 -5.70
C CYS A 98 6.03 14.17 -6.27
N ALA A 99 5.88 13.01 -6.90
CA ALA A 99 4.57 12.47 -7.21
C ALA A 99 4.06 11.70 -5.99
N VAL A 100 2.81 11.95 -5.59
CA VAL A 100 2.22 11.38 -4.39
C VAL A 100 0.82 10.85 -4.68
N PHE A 101 0.46 9.73 -4.08
CA PHE A 101 -0.91 9.21 -4.05
C PHE A 101 -1.13 8.37 -2.79
N CYS A 102 -2.38 8.05 -2.47
CA CYS A 102 -2.73 7.18 -1.35
C CYS A 102 -3.27 5.84 -1.82
N LEU A 103 -2.91 4.79 -1.08
CA LEU A 103 -3.65 3.52 -1.06
C LEU A 103 -4.45 3.43 0.23
N LEU A 104 -5.72 3.08 0.10
CA LEU A 104 -6.65 2.90 1.20
C LEU A 104 -7.12 1.45 1.21
N TRP A 105 -6.91 0.79 2.33
CA TRP A 105 -7.24 -0.61 2.54
C TRP A 105 -8.32 -0.70 3.60
N CYS A 106 -9.46 -1.31 3.27
CA CYS A 106 -10.45 -1.68 4.26
C CYS A 106 -10.76 -3.16 4.05
N ASP A 107 -10.44 -3.98 5.05
CA ASP A 107 -10.55 -5.45 5.01
C ASP A 107 -9.84 -6.10 3.82
N SER A 108 -10.55 -6.26 2.70
CA SER A 108 -9.99 -6.83 1.45
C SER A 108 -10.22 -5.94 0.24
N GLU A 109 -10.88 -4.80 0.41
CA GLU A 109 -11.11 -3.82 -0.62
C GLU A 109 -9.98 -2.78 -0.60
N ILE A 110 -9.51 -2.42 -1.79
CA ILE A 110 -8.40 -1.47 -1.97
C ILE A 110 -8.79 -0.40 -2.98
N HIS A 111 -8.83 0.84 -2.49
CA HIS A 111 -8.99 2.03 -3.29
C HIS A 111 -7.69 2.82 -3.37
N ASP A 112 -7.52 3.56 -4.46
CA ASP A 112 -6.38 4.44 -4.67
C ASP A 112 -6.89 5.83 -5.03
N THR A 113 -6.16 6.87 -4.61
CA THR A 113 -6.45 8.25 -5.01
C THR A 113 -5.77 8.59 -6.32
N ASP A 114 -6.14 9.72 -6.91
CA ASP A 114 -5.36 10.34 -7.97
C ASP A 114 -3.93 10.66 -7.54
N MET A 115 -3.03 10.68 -8.53
CA MET A 115 -1.66 11.10 -8.35
C MET A 115 -1.57 12.62 -8.41
N VAL A 116 -0.96 13.22 -7.39
CA VAL A 116 -0.74 14.66 -7.30
C VAL A 116 0.75 14.98 -7.26
N MET A 117 1.13 16.09 -7.89
CA MET A 117 2.51 16.57 -7.87
C MET A 117 2.67 17.57 -6.74
N VAL A 118 3.61 17.30 -5.84
CA VAL A 118 3.87 18.08 -4.62
C VAL A 118 5.19 18.82 -4.76
N ASP A 119 5.16 20.12 -4.49
CA ASP A 119 6.33 20.98 -4.38
C ASP A 119 6.17 21.93 -3.18
N ARG A 120 7.20 22.75 -2.95
CA ARG A 120 7.27 23.71 -1.84
C ARG A 120 6.19 24.79 -1.81
N THR A 121 5.38 24.93 -2.86
CA THR A 121 4.28 25.91 -2.90
C THR A 121 3.04 25.40 -2.17
N LEU A 122 2.94 24.08 -1.94
CA LEU A 122 1.81 23.47 -1.25
C LEU A 122 2.02 23.47 0.27
N THR A 123 0.98 23.85 1.01
CA THR A 123 0.94 23.69 2.47
C THR A 123 0.39 22.33 2.89
N ASP A 124 -0.43 21.72 2.04
CA ASP A 124 -1.13 20.47 2.31
C ASP A 124 -1.21 19.64 1.02
N ILE A 125 -1.15 18.32 1.15
CA ILE A 125 -1.50 17.38 0.09
C ILE A 125 -2.97 17.03 0.27
N CYS A 126 -3.83 17.36 -0.70
CA CYS A 126 -5.28 17.21 -0.59
C CYS A 126 -5.82 16.21 -1.61
N PHE A 127 -6.71 15.32 -1.16
CA PHE A 127 -7.54 14.48 -2.02
C PHE A 127 -9.02 14.72 -1.66
N GLU A 128 -9.75 15.32 -2.59
CA GLU A 128 -11.14 15.78 -2.37
C GLU A 128 -12.17 14.68 -2.64
N GLU A 129 -11.85 13.73 -3.53
CA GLU A 129 -12.78 12.67 -3.91
C GLU A 129 -13.11 11.74 -2.72
N PRO A 130 -14.40 11.53 -2.41
CA PRO A 130 -14.78 10.63 -1.34
C PRO A 130 -14.58 9.18 -1.78
N ILE A 131 -13.99 8.38 -0.89
CA ILE A 131 -13.78 6.95 -1.06
C ILE A 131 -14.76 6.21 -0.17
N ILE A 132 -15.53 5.30 -0.75
CA ILE A 132 -16.59 4.55 -0.07
C ILE A 132 -16.24 3.07 -0.12
N PHE A 133 -16.32 2.42 1.03
CA PHE A 133 -16.20 0.98 1.21
C PHE A 133 -17.58 0.42 1.59
N ASP A 134 -17.97 -0.65 0.93
CA ASP A 134 -19.27 -1.31 1.11
C ASP A 134 -19.13 -2.60 1.94
N GLU A 135 -20.22 -3.02 2.57
CA GLU A 135 -20.31 -4.29 3.33
C GLU A 135 -19.26 -4.42 4.46
N VAL A 136 -18.88 -3.29 5.06
CA VAL A 136 -17.85 -3.22 6.10
C VAL A 136 -18.46 -3.55 7.47
N GLY A 137 -17.78 -4.41 8.24
CA GLY A 137 -18.19 -4.76 9.61
C GLY A 137 -17.81 -3.69 10.65
N PRO A 138 -18.31 -3.77 11.90
CA PRO A 138 -17.97 -2.78 12.94
C PRO A 138 -16.51 -2.82 13.38
N GLU A 139 -15.83 -3.95 13.20
CA GLU A 139 -14.42 -4.17 13.59
C GLU A 139 -13.43 -3.76 12.48
N PHE A 140 -13.85 -2.91 11.55
CA PHE A 140 -13.04 -2.54 10.40
C PHE A 140 -11.74 -1.84 10.80
N GLN A 141 -10.72 -2.05 9.98
CA GLN A 141 -9.47 -1.32 10.04
C GLN A 141 -9.19 -0.69 8.68
N LEU A 142 -9.45 0.61 8.59
CA LEU A 142 -9.16 1.41 7.41
C LEU A 142 -7.71 1.89 7.47
N ARG A 143 -6.82 1.23 6.75
CA ARG A 143 -5.42 1.64 6.63
C ARG A 143 -5.24 2.60 5.48
N VAL A 144 -4.68 3.78 5.76
CA VAL A 144 -4.31 4.79 4.76
C VAL A 144 -2.79 4.81 4.63
N GLU A 145 -2.29 4.61 3.42
CA GLU A 145 -0.87 4.56 3.07
C GLU A 145 -0.55 5.65 2.05
N LEU A 146 0.34 6.57 2.41
CA LEU A 146 0.81 7.64 1.53
C LEU A 146 2.09 7.18 0.82
N TYR A 147 2.07 7.15 -0.50
CA TYR A 147 3.23 6.77 -1.33
C TYR A 147 3.82 7.98 -2.03
N SER A 148 5.14 8.03 -2.12
CA SER A 148 5.87 9.11 -2.79
C SER A 148 6.92 8.57 -3.76
N SER A 149 7.10 9.27 -4.88
CA SER A 149 8.17 9.04 -5.84
C SER A 149 8.86 10.37 -6.17
N CYS A 150 10.20 10.37 -6.14
CA CYS A 150 10.99 11.53 -6.51
C CYS A 150 10.94 11.75 -8.02
N VAL A 151 10.60 12.96 -8.44
CA VAL A 151 10.76 13.39 -9.83
C VAL A 151 12.03 14.22 -9.90
N VAL A 152 13.15 13.58 -10.25
CA VAL A 152 14.38 14.32 -10.55
C VAL A 152 14.17 15.02 -11.88
N GLU A 153 13.93 16.33 -11.81
CA GLU A 153 14.05 17.21 -12.97
C GLU A 153 15.53 17.28 -13.35
N ASP A 154 15.85 17.23 -14.64
CA ASP A 154 17.23 17.15 -15.13
C ASP A 154 17.96 18.47 -14.86
N ALA A 155 18.38 18.67 -13.61
CA ALA A 155 19.32 19.70 -13.24
C ALA A 155 20.63 19.44 -13.99
N SER A 156 21.21 20.52 -14.53
CA SER A 156 22.42 20.48 -15.37
C SER A 156 23.51 19.56 -14.78
N PRO A 157 24.34 18.89 -15.61
CA PRO A 157 25.30 17.86 -15.20
C PRO A 157 26.37 18.31 -14.18
N ALA A 158 26.40 19.59 -13.79
CA ALA A 158 27.28 20.12 -12.75
C ALA A 158 26.95 19.64 -11.33
N VAL A 159 25.69 19.33 -11.01
CA VAL A 159 25.27 18.95 -9.63
C VAL A 159 25.48 17.45 -9.35
N LEU A 160 25.45 16.61 -10.39
CA LEU A 160 25.67 15.15 -10.29
C LEU A 160 27.11 14.77 -9.91
N ALA A 161 28.07 15.70 -10.03
CA ALA A 161 29.46 15.49 -9.62
C ALA A 161 29.69 15.68 -8.11
N ILE A 162 28.87 16.50 -7.43
CA ILE A 162 29.08 16.85 -6.02
C ILE A 162 28.56 15.75 -5.09
N LYS A 163 27.46 15.07 -5.44
CA LYS A 163 26.88 13.98 -4.61
C LYS A 163 27.58 12.63 -4.71
N ARG A 164 28.55 12.46 -5.62
CA ARG A 164 29.41 11.25 -5.67
C ARG A 164 30.65 11.33 -4.76
N GLY A 165 30.87 12.46 -4.07
CA GLY A 165 32.08 12.71 -3.28
C GLY A 165 31.99 12.44 -1.77
N SER A 166 30.83 12.09 -1.20
CA SER A 166 30.65 12.06 0.27
C SER A 166 30.37 10.69 0.90
N PHE A 167 30.57 9.58 0.19
CA PHE A 167 30.53 8.23 0.79
C PHE A 167 31.90 7.56 0.71
N LEU A 168 32.88 8.12 1.40
CA LEU A 168 34.10 7.41 1.80
C LEU A 168 34.43 7.74 3.27
N GLY A 169 33.79 7.00 4.16
CA GLY A 169 34.21 6.80 5.55
C GLY A 169 33.52 5.53 6.01
N GLY A 170 34.18 4.50 6.51
CA GLY A 170 35.56 4.22 6.82
C GLY A 170 35.50 2.90 7.57
N SER A 171 36.14 1.85 7.07
CA SER A 171 36.44 0.70 7.91
C SER A 171 37.64 -0.05 7.35
N LEU A 172 38.69 -0.09 8.17
CA LEU A 172 39.92 -0.85 7.98
C LEU A 172 39.58 -2.34 8.06
N GLY A 173 39.77 -3.07 6.96
CA GLY A 173 39.66 -4.52 6.93
C GLY A 173 40.67 -5.08 5.95
N TYR A 174 41.75 -5.65 6.48
CA TYR A 174 42.71 -6.43 5.71
C TYR A 174 41.98 -7.67 5.15
N SER A 175 42.04 -7.92 3.83
CA SER A 175 42.24 -9.27 3.30
C SER A 175 42.33 -9.25 1.77
N SER A 176 43.32 -10.02 1.32
CA SER A 176 43.79 -10.27 -0.04
C SER A 176 42.73 -10.82 -1.02
N GLY A 177 42.70 -10.24 -2.23
CA GLY A 177 42.74 -10.94 -3.51
C GLY A 177 41.54 -11.80 -3.95
N LYS A 178 40.80 -11.35 -4.97
CA LYS A 178 40.87 -11.87 -6.36
C LYS A 178 39.77 -11.25 -7.23
N LYS A 179 40.17 -10.93 -8.46
CA LYS A 179 39.34 -10.53 -9.60
C LYS A 179 38.34 -11.64 -9.92
N ILE A 180 37.20 -11.31 -10.55
CA ILE A 180 36.81 -11.81 -11.89
C ILE A 180 35.54 -11.09 -12.36
N ARG A 181 35.65 -10.55 -13.57
CA ARG A 181 34.63 -10.05 -14.48
C ARG A 181 34.12 -11.24 -15.30
N ALA A 182 32.82 -11.42 -15.47
CA ALA A 182 32.27 -12.05 -16.66
C ALA A 182 30.78 -11.74 -16.80
N ALA A 183 30.40 -11.35 -18.01
CA ALA A 183 29.06 -11.10 -18.47
C ALA A 183 28.76 -12.06 -19.63
N PHE A 184 27.45 -12.25 -19.86
CA PHE A 184 26.76 -12.77 -21.04
C PHE A 184 26.71 -14.29 -21.31
N GLU A 185 25.45 -14.67 -21.63
CA GLU A 185 24.97 -15.77 -22.50
C GLU A 185 25.23 -17.20 -22.01
N SER A 186 24.29 -18.14 -22.10
CA SER A 186 23.45 -18.41 -23.26
C SER A 186 22.24 -19.28 -22.92
N ALA A 187 21.23 -19.20 -23.79
CA ALA A 187 20.02 -20.00 -23.77
C ALA A 187 20.21 -21.40 -24.41
N ALA A 188 19.18 -22.24 -24.19
CA ALA A 188 18.86 -23.53 -24.83
C ALA A 188 19.55 -24.80 -24.30
N GLY A 189 18.72 -25.80 -23.97
CA GLY A 189 19.14 -27.16 -23.65
C GLY A 189 17.97 -28.01 -23.14
N CYS A 190 17.14 -28.51 -24.06
CA CYS A 190 16.18 -29.60 -23.82
C CYS A 190 16.92 -30.93 -23.53
N GLY A 191 16.41 -31.77 -22.62
CA GLY A 191 16.84 -33.17 -22.55
C GLY A 191 16.56 -33.97 -21.25
N SER A 192 15.30 -34.42 -21.09
CA SER A 192 14.82 -35.76 -20.69
C SER A 192 15.37 -36.62 -19.50
N VAL A 193 14.37 -37.27 -18.85
CA VAL A 193 14.28 -38.55 -18.09
C VAL A 193 14.73 -38.66 -16.61
N GLY A 194 13.73 -38.89 -15.73
CA GLY A 194 13.69 -40.06 -14.84
C GLY A 194 13.76 -39.84 -13.32
N GLY A 195 12.70 -40.21 -12.59
CA GLY A 195 12.80 -40.52 -11.14
C GLY A 195 11.57 -40.16 -10.30
N ASP A 196 10.81 -41.18 -9.90
CA ASP A 196 9.63 -41.16 -9.03
C ASP A 196 9.80 -40.50 -7.65
N GLY A 197 8.74 -39.85 -7.16
CA GLY A 197 8.56 -39.48 -5.74
C GLY A 197 7.64 -38.27 -5.52
N ARG A 198 6.35 -38.49 -5.24
CA ARG A 198 5.41 -37.50 -4.66
C ARG A 198 5.27 -37.73 -3.13
N PRO A 199 4.72 -36.79 -2.34
CA PRO A 199 4.72 -35.33 -2.47
C PRO A 199 5.07 -34.60 -1.15
N GLY A 200 5.90 -33.55 -1.19
CA GLY A 200 5.99 -32.53 -0.14
C GLY A 200 5.41 -31.23 -0.66
N TYR A 201 4.25 -30.81 -0.15
CA TYR A 201 3.53 -29.62 -0.60
C TYR A 201 4.07 -28.38 0.11
N ASP A 202 5.28 -27.90 -0.21
CA ASP A 202 5.69 -26.59 0.28
C ASP A 202 5.05 -25.48 -0.57
N GLY A 203 3.80 -25.16 -0.23
CA GLY A 203 3.02 -24.04 -0.75
C GLY A 203 3.53 -22.66 -0.33
N SER A 204 4.77 -22.55 0.15
CA SER A 204 5.40 -21.29 0.56
C SER A 204 6.22 -20.63 -0.55
N GLY A 205 6.60 -21.37 -1.60
CA GLY A 205 7.54 -20.85 -2.62
C GLY A 205 6.91 -20.01 -3.73
N THR A 206 5.59 -20.05 -3.92
CA THR A 206 4.92 -19.34 -5.02
C THR A 206 4.74 -17.84 -4.75
N LEU A 207 4.59 -17.42 -3.50
CA LEU A 207 4.51 -16.00 -3.13
C LEU A 207 5.89 -15.32 -3.24
N ASP A 208 6.96 -15.98 -2.78
CA ASP A 208 8.32 -15.44 -2.86
C ASP A 208 8.85 -15.41 -4.30
N ALA A 209 8.50 -16.39 -5.13
CA ALA A 209 8.85 -16.39 -6.55
C ALA A 209 8.13 -15.27 -7.32
N LEU A 210 6.86 -15.00 -7.00
CA LEU A 210 6.12 -13.88 -7.57
C LEU A 210 6.70 -12.54 -7.11
N THR A 211 7.13 -12.42 -5.85
CA THR A 211 7.73 -11.20 -5.28
C THR A 211 9.14 -10.93 -5.84
N SER A 212 9.94 -11.98 -6.06
CA SER A 212 11.29 -11.90 -6.62
C SER A 212 11.29 -11.52 -8.10
N GLN A 213 10.36 -12.05 -8.90
CA GLN A 213 10.21 -11.67 -10.33
C GLN A 213 9.67 -10.23 -10.54
N VAL A 214 9.15 -9.57 -9.50
CA VAL A 214 8.67 -8.18 -9.57
C VAL A 214 9.82 -7.17 -9.59
N SER A 215 10.99 -7.53 -9.07
CA SER A 215 12.02 -6.54 -8.73
C SER A 215 13.12 -6.35 -9.79
N SER A 216 13.33 -7.32 -10.68
CA SER A 216 14.56 -7.40 -11.49
C SER A 216 14.49 -6.80 -12.90
N LEU A 217 13.33 -6.34 -13.37
CA LEU A 217 13.14 -5.90 -14.77
C LEU A 217 12.50 -4.51 -14.96
N GLN A 218 12.08 -3.82 -13.90
CA GLN A 218 11.38 -2.53 -14.04
C GLN A 218 12.34 -1.34 -14.17
N ARG A 219 12.57 -0.89 -15.41
CA ARG A 219 12.98 0.50 -15.69
C ARG A 219 11.75 1.40 -15.51
N GLY A 220 11.76 2.26 -14.50
CA GLY A 220 10.69 3.24 -14.28
C GLY A 220 10.80 3.91 -12.90
N PRO A 221 10.08 5.03 -12.67
CA PRO A 221 10.00 5.65 -11.35
C PRO A 221 9.41 4.66 -10.34
N LYS A 222 9.92 4.70 -9.11
CA LYS A 222 9.48 3.81 -8.02
C LYS A 222 8.79 4.62 -6.94
N TYR A 223 7.59 4.20 -6.58
CA TYR A 223 6.89 4.69 -5.40
C TYR A 223 7.37 3.94 -4.16
N ASN A 224 7.56 4.69 -3.08
CA ASN A 224 7.94 4.16 -1.78
C ASN A 224 6.94 4.65 -0.74
N LEU A 225 6.65 3.82 0.25
CA LEU A 225 5.77 4.18 1.34
C LEU A 225 6.42 5.30 2.16
N LEU A 226 5.76 6.44 2.20
CA LEU A 226 6.21 7.64 2.89
C LEU A 226 5.68 7.66 4.33
N ALA A 227 4.40 7.38 4.50
CA ALA A 227 3.74 7.39 5.80
C ALA A 227 2.46 6.53 5.78
N HIS A 228 1.97 6.14 6.96
CA HIS A 228 0.71 5.43 7.07
C HIS A 228 -0.01 5.70 8.40
N THR A 229 -1.32 5.45 8.41
CA THR A 229 -2.15 5.42 9.62
C THR A 229 -3.24 4.36 9.49
N THR A 230 -3.84 3.97 10.60
CA THR A 230 -4.97 3.03 10.64
C THR A 230 -6.10 3.68 11.42
N LEU A 231 -7.26 3.81 10.78
CA LEU A 231 -8.49 4.33 11.36
C LEU A 231 -9.46 3.20 11.64
N THR A 232 -10.14 3.26 12.77
CA THR A 232 -11.12 2.27 13.23
C THR A 232 -12.46 2.94 13.49
N ILE A 233 -13.44 2.16 13.99
CA ILE A 233 -14.74 2.69 14.39
C ILE A 233 -14.65 3.80 15.45
N GLU A 234 -13.61 3.80 16.29
CA GLU A 234 -13.38 4.85 17.30
C GLU A 234 -13.04 6.20 16.66
N ASN A 235 -12.54 6.19 15.42
CA ASN A 235 -12.23 7.39 14.66
C ASN A 235 -13.42 7.94 13.87
N VAL A 236 -14.55 7.24 13.86
CA VAL A 236 -15.81 7.71 13.26
C VAL A 236 -16.40 8.77 14.18
N LEU A 237 -16.04 10.02 13.91
CA LEU A 237 -16.43 11.18 14.69
C LEU A 237 -17.14 12.19 13.80
N ASP A 238 -17.98 13.02 14.40
CA ASP A 238 -18.65 14.08 13.66
C ASP A 238 -17.65 15.16 13.22
N GLY A 239 -17.73 15.52 11.94
CA GLY A 239 -16.92 16.56 11.31
C GLY A 239 -15.50 16.16 10.88
N PHE A 240 -14.66 17.17 10.67
CA PHE A 240 -13.28 17.04 10.22
C PHE A 240 -12.34 16.86 11.41
N LYS A 241 -11.49 15.83 11.38
CA LYS A 241 -10.62 15.44 12.50
C LYS A 241 -9.19 15.23 12.05
N THR A 242 -8.28 15.33 13.02
CA THR A 242 -6.86 15.08 12.88
C THR A 242 -6.51 13.75 13.54
N HIS A 243 -5.71 12.95 12.85
CA HIS A 243 -5.26 11.62 13.25
C HIS A 243 -3.74 11.56 13.15
N ASP A 244 -3.11 10.82 14.06
CA ASP A 244 -1.67 10.64 14.05
C ASP A 244 -1.24 9.83 12.81
N LEU A 245 -0.10 10.23 12.24
CA LEU A 245 0.46 9.63 11.04
C LEU A 245 1.88 9.12 11.34
N THR A 246 2.12 7.84 11.09
CA THR A 246 3.44 7.23 11.25
C THR A 246 4.26 7.50 10.00
N VAL A 247 5.25 8.38 10.09
CA VAL A 247 6.15 8.72 8.98
C VAL A 247 7.34 7.74 8.97
N LEU A 248 7.60 7.13 7.81
CA LEU A 248 8.64 6.11 7.65
C LEU A 248 9.88 6.61 6.93
N ALA A 249 9.75 7.65 6.10
CA ALA A 249 10.88 8.20 5.35
C ALA A 249 11.68 9.21 6.19
N THR A 250 12.98 9.28 5.93
CA THR A 250 13.89 10.27 6.52
C THR A 250 14.29 11.32 5.50
N GLU A 251 14.80 12.49 5.95
CA GLU A 251 15.25 13.60 5.09
C GLU A 251 16.27 13.18 4.03
N ASP A 252 17.05 12.13 4.28
CA ASP A 252 18.03 11.58 3.34
C ASP A 252 17.39 10.80 2.16
N SER A 253 16.11 10.46 2.26
CA SER A 253 15.40 9.67 1.26
C SER A 253 14.99 10.55 0.08
N PRO A 254 15.23 10.13 -1.18
CA PRO A 254 14.92 10.97 -2.34
C PRO A 254 13.42 11.23 -2.52
N PHE A 255 12.55 10.38 -1.98
CA PHE A 255 11.09 10.50 -2.03
C PHE A 255 10.51 11.16 -0.77
N TRP A 256 11.35 11.67 0.12
CA TRP A 256 10.90 12.31 1.35
C TRP A 256 10.14 13.61 1.07
N LEU A 257 9.15 13.87 1.91
CA LEU A 257 8.41 15.12 2.00
C LEU A 257 8.29 15.50 3.48
N PRO A 258 8.35 16.80 3.82
CA PRO A 258 8.23 17.26 5.20
C PRO A 258 6.77 17.17 5.65
N LEU A 259 6.34 16.01 6.12
CA LEU A 259 5.01 15.85 6.70
C LEU A 259 4.98 16.42 8.13
N TYR A 260 3.87 17.06 8.51
CA TYR A 260 3.66 17.54 9.87
C TYR A 260 3.57 16.39 10.89
N GLY A 261 3.25 15.16 10.43
CA GLY A 261 3.09 13.98 11.28
C GLY A 261 1.64 13.67 11.63
N ASN A 262 0.69 14.31 10.95
CA ASN A 262 -0.73 14.03 11.08
C ASN A 262 -1.43 13.95 9.72
N LEU A 263 -2.60 13.34 9.75
CA LEU A 263 -3.56 13.25 8.66
C LEU A 263 -4.83 13.94 9.12
N CYS A 264 -5.47 14.71 8.25
CA CYS A 264 -6.79 15.26 8.52
C CYS A 264 -7.81 14.72 7.52
N CYS A 265 -8.99 14.32 8.01
CA CYS A 265 -10.06 13.78 7.18
C CYS A 265 -11.42 13.84 7.88
N ARG A 266 -12.48 13.58 7.11
CA ARG A 266 -13.80 13.22 7.64
C ARG A 266 -14.03 11.73 7.38
N LEU A 267 -14.15 10.96 8.46
CA LEU A 267 -14.48 9.54 8.43
C LEU A 267 -15.91 9.34 8.94
N VAL A 268 -16.78 8.77 8.10
CA VAL A 268 -18.17 8.47 8.45
C VAL A 268 -18.46 7.00 8.25
N ALA A 269 -19.30 6.43 9.12
CA ALA A 269 -19.82 5.08 8.96
C ALA A 269 -21.36 5.11 9.01
N GLN A 270 -21.99 4.38 8.10
CA GLN A 270 -23.43 4.22 8.03
C GLN A 270 -23.79 2.73 8.11
N PRO A 271 -24.22 2.23 9.28
CA PRO A 271 -24.75 0.88 9.42
C PRO A 271 -25.96 0.63 8.51
N LEU A 272 -26.06 -0.56 7.94
CA LEU A 272 -27.17 -0.93 7.06
C LEU A 272 -28.53 -0.83 7.78
N CYS A 273 -28.56 -1.18 9.08
CA CYS A 273 -29.76 -1.10 9.91
C CYS A 273 -30.32 0.31 10.12
N MET A 274 -29.57 1.38 9.78
CA MET A 274 -30.10 2.74 9.77
C MET A 274 -30.97 3.05 8.55
N THR A 275 -30.79 2.30 7.45
CA THR A 275 -31.44 2.58 6.17
C THR A 275 -32.42 1.49 5.75
N GLN A 276 -32.27 0.28 6.29
CA GLN A 276 -33.09 -0.88 5.92
C GLN A 276 -33.51 -1.67 7.16
N PRO A 277 -34.73 -2.24 7.17
CA PRO A 277 -35.15 -3.15 8.24
C PRO A 277 -34.35 -4.46 8.17
N VAL A 278 -33.44 -4.67 9.12
CA VAL A 278 -32.57 -5.87 9.16
C VAL A 278 -33.21 -7.01 9.95
N MET A 279 -34.07 -6.70 10.92
CA MET A 279 -34.80 -7.69 11.71
C MET A 279 -36.21 -7.22 12.03
N SER A 280 -37.15 -8.16 12.13
CA SER A 280 -38.54 -7.92 12.53
C SER A 280 -38.99 -9.05 13.45
N GLY A 281 -39.69 -8.72 14.53
CA GLY A 281 -40.10 -9.71 15.53
C GLY A 281 -40.90 -9.08 16.68
N GLN A 282 -41.36 -9.93 17.60
CA GLN A 282 -42.05 -9.50 18.81
C GLN A 282 -41.05 -9.19 19.92
N LEU A 283 -41.16 -8.01 20.52
CA LEU A 283 -40.28 -7.53 21.58
C LEU A 283 -41.01 -7.64 22.93
N THR A 284 -40.50 -8.48 23.84
CA THR A 284 -41.10 -8.66 25.17
C THR A 284 -40.40 -7.74 26.17
N VAL A 285 -41.04 -6.63 26.54
CA VAL A 285 -40.49 -5.69 27.52
C VAL A 285 -40.86 -6.14 28.93
N LYS A 286 -39.87 -6.49 29.75
CA LYS A 286 -40.06 -6.77 31.19
C LYS A 286 -39.79 -5.50 32.00
N VAL A 287 -40.80 -5.02 32.71
CA VAL A 287 -40.64 -3.93 33.69
C VAL A 287 -40.09 -4.52 34.99
N LYS A 288 -38.94 -4.02 35.46
CA LYS A 288 -38.45 -4.32 36.82
C LYS A 288 -39.20 -3.42 37.80
N THR A 289 -40.13 -4.02 38.56
CA THR A 289 -40.70 -3.46 39.81
C THR A 289 -39.76 -3.68 40.97
#